data_AF-A0A3G6T2X0-F1
#
_entry.id   AF-A0A3G6T2X0-F1
#
_cell.length_a   1.000
_cell.length_b   1.000
_cell.length_c   1.000
_cell.angle_alpha   90.00
_cell.angle_beta   90.00
_cell.angle_gamma   90.00
#
_symmetry.space_group_name_H-M   'P 1'
#
loop_
_entity.id
_entity.type
_entity.pdbx_description
1 polymer ?
#
loop_
_entity_poly.entity_id
_entity_poly.type
_entity_poly.pdbx_seq_one_letter_code
_entity_poly.pdbx_strand_id
1 'polypeptide(L)'
;MKKEFQIKEPCYAARENMQEIPGGSFCGHCAKKVYDLSDKTDDEIKLLLQSNSSVCGRIQAQRLYIPEEKSETPNNFFQLPFRKIASGIFLSILFTSNLTAQKKKIDTLGSAEIQGMVMVAHRPGNEEYDYPETAANRKLEVKPSGDTENLIRYQFITILTPSKRHCSSHSLKNSINIPADDVKTSNIFVFEGADSHNRVNDNKYFLFVNKRHIKDDGTLNLNLDQAKQFPFNPKNKEFIYFLDGEEITKKEFEQYQKDNKIDSYFLPEIYAEELFGPDYYFENGAIVAYRK
;
A
#
# COMPACT_ATOMS: atom_id res chain seq x y z
N MET A 1 -27.93 -11.66 -17.66
CA MET A 1 -28.63 -10.37 -17.55
C MET A 1 -28.04 -9.61 -16.36
N LYS A 2 -27.47 -8.42 -16.58
CA LYS A 2 -27.05 -7.52 -15.50
C LYS A 2 -28.31 -7.09 -14.74
N LYS A 3 -28.43 -7.43 -13.46
CA LYS A 3 -29.42 -6.80 -12.59
C LYS A 3 -28.91 -5.39 -12.31
N GLU A 4 -29.42 -4.39 -13.03
CA GLU A 4 -29.20 -2.99 -12.67
C GLU A 4 -29.94 -2.73 -11.35
N PHE A 5 -29.18 -2.43 -10.30
CA PHE A 5 -29.72 -2.06 -9.00
C PHE A 5 -29.59 -0.54 -8.82
N GLN A 6 -30.71 0.12 -8.57
CA GLN A 6 -30.76 1.52 -8.18
C GLN A 6 -30.96 1.60 -6.66
N ILE A 7 -30.10 2.33 -5.96
CA ILE A 7 -30.48 2.83 -4.63
C ILE A 7 -31.58 3.85 -4.87
N LYS A 8 -32.78 3.58 -4.34
CA LYS A 8 -33.94 4.45 -4.50
C LYS A 8 -33.66 5.88 -4.00
N GLU A 9 -32.85 6.02 -2.96
CA GLU A 9 -32.51 7.29 -2.31
C GLU A 9 -31.03 7.30 -1.85
N PRO A 10 -30.08 7.63 -2.74
CA PRO A 10 -28.68 7.76 -2.35
C PRO A 10 -28.51 8.95 -1.39
N CYS A 11 -27.69 8.77 -0.35
CA CYS A 11 -27.38 9.85 0.59
C CYS A 11 -26.30 10.75 -0.02
N TYR A 12 -26.63 12.01 -0.26
CA TYR A 12 -25.70 13.01 -0.81
C TYR A 12 -24.88 13.75 0.26
N ALA A 13 -25.15 13.50 1.55
CA ALA A 13 -24.42 14.13 2.63
C ALA A 13 -22.98 13.62 2.71
N ALA A 14 -22.03 14.55 2.69
CA ALA A 14 -20.61 14.27 2.89
C ALA A 14 -20.33 13.88 4.34
N ARG A 15 -19.32 13.02 4.55
CA ARG A 15 -19.02 12.41 5.87
C ARG A 15 -18.55 13.45 6.87
N GLU A 16 -17.79 14.44 6.43
CA GLU A 16 -17.31 15.58 7.20
C GLU A 16 -18.44 16.37 7.87
N ASN A 17 -19.68 16.24 7.38
CA ASN A 17 -20.88 16.88 7.93
C ASN A 17 -21.68 15.95 8.87
N MET A 18 -21.17 14.75 9.18
CA MET A 18 -21.83 13.79 10.06
C MET A 18 -21.35 13.93 11.50
N GLN A 19 -22.25 13.69 12.46
CA GLN A 19 -21.90 13.71 13.87
C GLN A 19 -21.20 12.41 14.26
N GLU A 20 -20.02 12.47 14.86
CA GLU A 20 -19.35 11.28 15.38
C GLU A 20 -20.15 10.64 16.53
N ILE A 21 -20.35 9.33 16.45
CA ILE A 21 -21.04 8.54 17.48
C ILE A 21 -20.28 7.22 17.71
N PRO A 22 -20.46 6.55 18.86
CA PRO A 22 -19.78 5.28 19.10
C PRO A 22 -20.03 4.25 17.99
N GLY A 23 -18.93 3.78 17.37
CA GLY A 23 -18.97 2.79 16.28
C GLY A 23 -19.43 3.32 14.92
N GLY A 24 -19.34 4.63 14.67
CA GLY A 24 -19.60 5.20 13.34
C GLY A 24 -19.86 6.71 13.35
N SER A 25 -20.73 7.14 12.44
CA SER A 25 -21.18 8.54 12.35
C SER A 25 -22.70 8.58 12.16
N PHE A 26 -23.36 9.61 12.66
CA PHE A 26 -24.78 9.84 12.44
C PHE A 26 -24.96 10.83 11.30
N CYS A 27 -25.67 10.42 10.26
CA CYS A 27 -26.01 11.30 9.16
C CYS A 27 -27.31 12.04 9.47
N GLY A 28 -27.23 13.36 9.68
CA GLY A 28 -28.40 14.20 9.91
C GLY A 28 -29.37 14.29 8.73
N HIS A 29 -28.90 14.03 7.50
CA HIS A 29 -29.72 14.10 6.30
C HIS A 29 -30.65 12.89 6.14
N CYS A 30 -30.13 11.67 6.32
CA CYS A 30 -30.93 10.46 6.18
C CYS A 30 -31.35 9.84 7.53
N ALA A 31 -30.99 10.50 8.64
CA ALA A 31 -31.25 10.07 10.01
C ALA A 31 -30.78 8.63 10.31
N LYS A 32 -29.73 8.16 9.63
CA LYS A 32 -29.17 6.81 9.78
C LYS A 32 -27.81 6.87 10.44
N LYS A 33 -27.51 5.83 11.23
CA LYS A 33 -26.15 5.48 11.63
C LYS A 33 -25.39 4.94 10.43
N VAL A 34 -24.26 5.56 10.14
CA VAL A 34 -23.26 5.12 9.18
C VAL A 34 -22.18 4.37 9.96
N TYR A 35 -22.16 3.05 9.84
CA TYR A 35 -21.18 2.21 10.52
C TYR A 35 -19.80 2.35 9.87
N ASP A 36 -18.75 2.38 10.68
CA ASP A 36 -17.39 2.26 10.16
C ASP A 36 -17.04 0.78 10.02
N LEU A 37 -17.04 0.28 8.78
CA LEU A 37 -16.72 -1.10 8.44
C LEU A 37 -15.28 -1.23 7.94
N SER A 38 -14.50 -0.14 7.96
CA SER A 38 -13.13 -0.15 7.46
C SER A 38 -12.25 -1.18 8.16
N ASP A 39 -12.45 -1.41 9.46
CA ASP A 39 -11.65 -2.33 10.27
C ASP A 39 -12.43 -3.59 10.69
N LYS A 40 -13.60 -3.82 10.10
CA LYS A 40 -14.48 -4.96 10.42
C LYS A 40 -14.14 -6.15 9.54
N THR A 41 -14.05 -7.35 10.13
CA THR A 41 -13.92 -8.59 9.35
C THR A 41 -15.22 -8.93 8.64
N ASP A 42 -15.15 -9.80 7.63
CA ASP A 42 -16.35 -10.27 6.93
C ASP A 42 -17.38 -10.93 7.85
N ASP A 43 -16.93 -11.71 8.84
CA ASP A 43 -17.82 -12.31 9.84
C ASP A 43 -18.51 -11.25 10.69
N GLU A 44 -17.79 -10.18 11.08
CA GLU A 44 -18.36 -9.08 11.83
C GLU A 44 -19.37 -8.28 10.98
N ILE A 45 -19.08 -8.06 9.70
CA ILE A 45 -19.99 -7.40 8.75
C ILE A 45 -21.24 -8.27 8.55
N LYS A 46 -21.08 -9.59 8.41
CA LYS A 46 -22.18 -10.54 8.26
C LYS A 46 -23.09 -10.56 9.48
N LEU A 47 -22.52 -10.61 10.68
CA LEU A 47 -23.28 -10.51 11.93
C LEU A 47 -24.03 -9.18 12.03
N LEU A 48 -23.41 -8.09 11.56
CA LEU A 48 -24.01 -6.76 11.53
C LEU A 48 -25.17 -6.67 10.53
N LEU A 49 -25.05 -7.30 9.35
CA LEU A 49 -26.12 -7.38 8.35
C LEU A 49 -27.27 -8.30 8.79
N GLN A 50 -26.98 -9.37 9.54
CA GLN A 50 -28.01 -10.28 10.07
C GLN A 50 -28.84 -9.65 11.21
N SER A 51 -28.21 -8.75 11.98
CA SER A 51 -28.84 -8.10 13.14
C SER A 51 -29.58 -6.79 12.80
N ASN A 52 -29.46 -6.28 11.57
CA ASN A 52 -30.04 -5.01 11.16
C ASN A 52 -30.75 -5.13 9.80
N SER A 53 -32.02 -4.70 9.73
CA SER A 53 -32.81 -4.75 8.49
C SER A 53 -32.31 -3.80 7.39
N SER A 54 -31.58 -2.75 7.77
CA SER A 54 -30.95 -1.81 6.84
C SER A 54 -29.68 -1.23 7.46
N VAL A 55 -28.57 -1.34 6.74
CA VAL A 55 -27.26 -0.86 7.20
C VAL A 55 -26.74 0.16 6.21
N CYS A 56 -26.27 1.30 6.71
CA CYS A 56 -25.43 2.22 5.97
C CYS A 56 -24.02 2.10 6.54
N GLY A 57 -23.00 1.86 5.71
CA GLY A 57 -21.65 1.65 6.20
C GLY A 57 -20.59 2.14 5.22
N ARG A 58 -19.48 2.62 5.77
CA ARG A 58 -18.26 2.88 5.01
C ARG A 58 -17.42 1.61 5.02
N ILE A 59 -17.05 1.13 3.84
CA ILE A 59 -16.10 0.04 3.66
C ILE A 59 -14.91 0.55 2.85
N GLN A 60 -13.75 -0.08 3.01
CA GLN A 60 -12.57 0.25 2.21
C GLN A 60 -12.86 -0.01 0.72
N ALA A 61 -12.49 0.94 -0.15
CA ALA A 61 -12.75 0.85 -1.60
C ALA A 61 -12.14 -0.41 -2.25
N GLN A 62 -11.02 -0.89 -1.69
CA GLN A 62 -10.32 -2.09 -2.15
C GLN A 62 -11.15 -3.37 -1.97
N ARG A 63 -12.03 -3.41 -0.96
CA ARG A 63 -12.94 -4.54 -0.70
C ARG A 63 -14.13 -4.58 -1.68
N LEU A 64 -14.27 -3.57 -2.52
CA LEU A 64 -15.31 -3.49 -3.56
C LEU A 64 -14.90 -4.18 -4.86
N TYR A 65 -13.61 -4.49 -4.99
CA TYR A 65 -13.07 -5.11 -6.18
C TYR A 65 -13.07 -6.63 -5.97
N ILE A 66 -14.03 -7.31 -6.58
CA ILE A 66 -13.98 -8.76 -6.76
C ILE A 66 -13.10 -8.99 -7.99
N PRO A 67 -11.87 -9.52 -7.85
CA PRO A 67 -11.06 -9.86 -9.02
C PRO A 67 -11.81 -10.92 -9.83
N GLU A 68 -11.88 -10.75 -11.15
CA GLU A 68 -12.43 -11.80 -12.02
C GLU A 68 -11.65 -13.11 -11.78
N GLU A 69 -12.38 -14.18 -11.45
CA GLU A 69 -11.81 -15.51 -11.33
C GLU A 69 -11.13 -15.88 -12.65
N LYS A 70 -9.80 -15.82 -12.69
CA LYS A 70 -9.04 -16.53 -13.71
C LYS A 70 -9.30 -18.01 -13.44
N SER A 71 -10.12 -18.62 -14.29
CA SER A 71 -10.32 -20.06 -14.29
C SER A 71 -8.96 -20.74 -14.45
N GLU A 72 -8.41 -21.27 -13.36
CA GLU A 72 -7.27 -22.15 -13.43
C GLU A 72 -7.72 -23.42 -14.15
N THR A 73 -7.20 -23.63 -15.36
CA THR A 73 -7.30 -24.91 -16.04
C THR A 73 -6.67 -25.98 -15.16
N PRO A 74 -7.35 -27.10 -14.84
CA PRO A 74 -6.76 -28.17 -14.07
C PRO A 74 -5.69 -28.88 -14.93
N ASN A 75 -4.43 -28.53 -14.71
CA ASN A 75 -3.32 -29.30 -15.24
C ASN A 75 -3.27 -30.64 -14.50
N ASN A 76 -3.71 -31.70 -15.18
CA ASN A 76 -3.43 -33.09 -14.81
C ASN A 76 -1.92 -33.28 -14.69
N PHE A 77 -1.40 -33.26 -13.47
CA PHE A 77 -0.07 -33.71 -13.14
C PHE A 77 -0.20 -34.73 -12.01
N PHE A 78 0.45 -35.88 -12.17
CA PHE A 78 0.43 -37.09 -11.31
C PHE A 78 -0.60 -38.17 -11.66
N GLN A 79 -0.40 -38.81 -12.82
CA GLN A 79 -0.52 -40.27 -12.89
C GLN A 79 0.86 -40.89 -12.63
N LEU A 80 1.08 -41.43 -11.42
CA LEU A 80 2.24 -42.27 -11.13
C LEU A 80 1.83 -43.75 -11.26
N PRO A 81 2.54 -44.58 -12.05
CA PRO A 81 2.21 -45.99 -12.16
C PRO A 81 2.86 -46.77 -11.02
N PHE A 82 2.14 -46.99 -9.92
CA PHE A 82 2.61 -47.90 -8.87
C PHE A 82 2.44 -49.36 -9.31
N ARG A 83 3.46 -49.92 -9.96
CA ARG A 83 3.65 -51.37 -10.06
C ARG A 83 4.49 -51.85 -8.87
N LYS A 84 3.84 -52.62 -7.99
CA LYS A 84 4.35 -53.73 -7.16
C LYS A 84 5.77 -53.56 -6.59
N ILE A 85 5.88 -53.03 -5.37
CA ILE A 85 6.96 -53.42 -4.45
C ILE A 85 6.33 -53.71 -3.08
N ALA A 86 6.36 -54.99 -2.73
CA ALA A 86 6.05 -55.50 -1.41
C ALA A 86 7.31 -55.44 -0.54
N SER A 87 7.10 -55.25 0.76
CA SER A 87 8.04 -55.46 1.87
C SER A 87 9.27 -54.55 1.94
N GLY A 88 9.52 -54.04 3.15
CA GLY A 88 10.85 -53.55 3.54
C GLY A 88 10.88 -52.07 3.88
N ILE A 89 10.95 -51.81 5.19
CA ILE A 89 11.24 -50.53 5.83
C ILE A 89 12.47 -49.87 5.17
N PHE A 90 12.33 -48.66 4.62
CA PHE A 90 13.40 -47.66 4.51
C PHE A 90 12.81 -46.34 3.99
N LEU A 91 12.66 -45.34 4.86
CA LEU A 91 13.14 -43.96 4.60
C LEU A 91 12.96 -43.09 5.87
N SER A 92 13.92 -43.21 6.78
CA SER A 92 14.28 -42.10 7.64
C SER A 92 14.99 -41.03 6.78
N ILE A 93 14.60 -39.77 6.99
CA ILE A 93 15.21 -38.54 6.47
C ILE A 93 14.89 -38.26 4.99
N LEU A 94 13.95 -37.33 4.76
CA LEU A 94 14.14 -36.07 4.02
C LEU A 94 12.77 -35.36 3.88
N PHE A 95 12.80 -34.03 3.88
CA PHE A 95 11.68 -33.07 3.84
C PHE A 95 11.08 -32.65 5.19
N THR A 96 11.90 -31.92 5.95
CA THR A 96 11.46 -30.67 6.58
C THR A 96 10.95 -29.72 5.50
N SER A 97 9.70 -29.88 5.08
CA SER A 97 8.98 -28.77 4.49
C SER A 97 8.41 -27.97 5.65
N ASN A 98 9.14 -26.93 6.08
CA ASN A 98 8.46 -25.76 6.61
C ASN A 98 7.56 -25.25 5.48
N LEU A 99 6.37 -25.81 5.36
CA LEU A 99 5.27 -25.18 4.66
C LEU A 99 4.83 -24.01 5.55
N THR A 100 5.64 -22.95 5.59
CA THR A 100 5.11 -21.62 5.80
C THR A 100 4.33 -21.31 4.53
N ALA A 101 3.10 -21.83 4.47
CA ALA A 101 2.07 -21.27 3.62
C ALA A 101 1.99 -19.80 4.02
N GLN A 102 2.60 -18.92 3.22
CA GLN A 102 2.54 -17.49 3.43
C GLN A 102 1.09 -17.10 3.30
N LYS A 103 0.47 -16.95 4.47
CA LYS A 103 -0.90 -16.51 4.60
C LYS A 103 -0.85 -15.00 4.36
N LYS A 104 -0.96 -14.57 3.10
CA LYS A 104 -1.77 -13.40 2.79
C LYS A 104 -3.04 -13.56 3.64
N LYS A 105 -3.57 -12.53 4.29
CA LYS A 105 -4.93 -12.64 4.84
C LYS A 105 -5.83 -13.00 3.65
N ILE A 106 -6.10 -14.29 3.49
CA ILE A 106 -7.02 -14.78 2.48
C ILE A 106 -8.38 -14.48 3.09
N ASP A 107 -8.89 -13.29 2.80
CA ASP A 107 -10.30 -12.94 2.99
C ASP A 107 -11.03 -13.63 1.82
N THR A 108 -11.19 -14.94 1.92
CA THR A 108 -12.04 -15.67 0.99
C THR A 108 -13.46 -15.27 1.36
N LEU A 109 -14.08 -14.40 0.57
CA LEU A 109 -15.52 -14.36 0.44
C LEU A 109 -15.95 -15.72 -0.14
N GLY A 110 -15.88 -16.77 0.68
CA GLY A 110 -16.26 -18.12 0.32
C GLY A 110 -17.77 -18.13 0.22
N SER A 111 -18.29 -17.77 -0.96
CA SER A 111 -19.56 -18.20 -1.55
C SER A 111 -20.73 -18.40 -0.59
N ALA A 112 -20.81 -17.58 0.47
CA ALA A 112 -22.02 -17.38 1.25
C ALA A 112 -22.74 -16.24 0.55
N GLU A 113 -23.90 -16.56 -0.02
CA GLU A 113 -24.80 -15.62 -0.68
C GLU A 113 -25.04 -14.39 0.21
N ILE A 114 -24.25 -13.32 -0.02
CA ILE A 114 -24.42 -12.06 0.69
C ILE A 114 -25.67 -11.42 0.13
N GLN A 115 -26.77 -11.47 0.88
CA GLN A 115 -27.94 -10.63 0.64
C GLN A 115 -27.64 -9.18 1.06
N GLY A 116 -26.67 -8.56 0.39
CA GLY A 116 -26.24 -7.19 0.64
C GLY A 116 -25.34 -6.73 -0.51
N MET A 117 -25.65 -5.58 -1.10
CA MET A 117 -24.91 -5.04 -2.24
C MET A 117 -24.05 -3.88 -1.79
N VAL A 118 -22.83 -3.81 -2.33
CA VAL A 118 -22.01 -2.59 -2.23
C VAL A 118 -22.15 -1.77 -3.51
N MET A 119 -22.49 -0.48 -3.36
CA MET A 119 -22.55 0.46 -4.47
C MET A 119 -21.30 1.33 -4.52
N VAL A 120 -20.70 1.42 -5.71
CA VAL A 120 -19.90 2.57 -6.14
C VAL A 120 -20.84 3.44 -6.98
N ALA A 121 -21.26 4.59 -6.45
CA ALA A 121 -22.15 5.48 -7.19
C ALA A 121 -21.37 6.13 -8.35
N HIS A 122 -21.71 5.78 -9.59
CA HIS A 122 -21.30 6.55 -10.77
C HIS A 122 -22.27 7.73 -10.93
N ARG A 123 -21.76 8.97 -10.90
CA ARG A 123 -22.57 10.19 -11.11
C ARG A 123 -22.93 10.30 -12.61
N PRO A 124 -24.21 10.38 -13.00
CA PRO A 124 -24.56 10.71 -14.38
C PRO A 124 -24.38 12.22 -14.59
N GLY A 125 -23.75 12.57 -15.71
CA GLY A 125 -23.39 13.94 -16.05
C GLY A 125 -24.60 14.82 -16.34
N ASN A 126 -24.56 16.03 -15.78
CA ASN A 126 -24.51 17.30 -16.51
C ASN A 126 -24.66 18.41 -15.49
N GLU A 127 -23.58 19.17 -15.31
CA GLU A 127 -23.51 20.62 -15.16
C GLU A 127 -22.12 20.92 -14.59
N GLU A 128 -21.30 21.54 -15.43
CA GLU A 128 -20.03 22.19 -15.11
C GLU A 128 -19.20 21.47 -14.04
N TYR A 129 -18.40 20.50 -14.49
CA TYR A 129 -17.36 19.92 -13.64
C TYR A 129 -16.41 21.04 -13.24
N ASP A 130 -16.59 21.56 -12.02
CA ASP A 130 -15.49 22.06 -11.23
C ASP A 130 -14.52 20.88 -11.13
N TYR A 131 -13.48 20.92 -11.97
CA TYR A 131 -12.38 19.97 -11.85
C TYR A 131 -12.02 19.93 -10.36
N PRO A 132 -11.77 18.75 -9.75
CA PRO A 132 -11.18 18.74 -8.42
C PRO A 132 -9.97 19.67 -8.52
N GLU A 133 -9.99 20.76 -7.75
CA GLU A 133 -8.96 21.78 -7.77
C GLU A 133 -7.63 21.04 -7.88
N THR A 134 -6.85 21.32 -8.94
CA THR A 134 -5.56 20.67 -9.17
C THR A 134 -4.86 20.57 -7.83
N ALA A 135 -4.73 19.35 -7.29
CA ALA A 135 -4.27 19.12 -5.92
C ALA A 135 -3.11 20.06 -5.67
N ALA A 136 -3.34 21.08 -4.82
CA ALA A 136 -2.47 22.24 -4.80
C ALA A 136 -1.04 21.75 -4.55
N ASN A 137 -0.16 21.94 -5.53
CA ASN A 137 1.21 21.48 -5.38
C ASN A 137 1.85 22.30 -4.27
N ARG A 138 2.33 21.61 -3.24
CA ARG A 138 3.09 22.22 -2.17
C ARG A 138 4.57 22.16 -2.52
N LYS A 139 5.21 23.32 -2.49
CA LYS A 139 6.67 23.41 -2.55
C LYS A 139 7.22 23.24 -1.15
N LEU A 140 7.93 22.14 -0.90
CA LEU A 140 8.61 21.88 0.35
C LEU A 140 10.07 22.35 0.23
N GLU A 141 10.47 23.27 1.11
CA GLU A 141 11.86 23.73 1.23
C GLU A 141 12.51 23.05 2.43
N VAL A 142 13.44 22.13 2.16
CA VAL A 142 14.19 21.40 3.16
C VAL A 142 15.38 22.23 3.62
N LYS A 143 15.47 22.46 4.93
CA LYS A 143 16.60 23.10 5.60
C LYS A 143 17.35 22.04 6.39
N PRO A 144 18.40 21.43 5.82
CA PRO A 144 19.19 20.44 6.52
C PRO A 144 19.96 21.08 7.68
N SER A 145 20.07 20.35 8.79
CA SER A 145 20.91 20.67 9.95
C SER A 145 21.64 19.40 10.40
N GLY A 146 22.71 19.53 11.20
CA GLY A 146 23.56 18.41 11.63
C GLY A 146 25.02 18.63 11.24
N ASP A 147 25.91 17.73 11.62
CA ASP A 147 27.36 17.86 11.39
C ASP A 147 27.76 17.46 9.97
N THR A 148 27.92 18.46 9.10
CA THR A 148 28.16 18.32 7.65
C THR A 148 29.40 17.53 7.25
N GLU A 149 30.36 17.31 8.16
CA GLU A 149 31.56 16.53 7.86
C GLU A 149 31.31 15.01 7.89
N ASN A 150 30.26 14.57 8.61
CA ASN A 150 29.69 13.21 8.51
C ASN A 150 28.49 13.14 7.54
N LEU A 151 28.07 14.27 6.99
CA LEU A 151 26.90 14.33 6.10
C LEU A 151 27.25 13.88 4.70
N ILE A 152 26.75 12.70 4.38
CA ILE A 152 25.95 12.44 3.17
C ILE A 152 26.11 13.55 2.13
N ARG A 153 27.01 13.38 1.15
CA ARG A 153 27.00 14.18 -0.09
C ARG A 153 25.80 13.77 -0.95
N TYR A 154 24.59 13.98 -0.42
CA TYR A 154 23.39 13.71 -1.19
C TYR A 154 23.27 14.75 -2.28
N GLN A 155 22.86 14.30 -3.45
CA GLN A 155 22.53 15.15 -4.58
C GLN A 155 21.04 15.39 -4.64
N PHE A 156 20.24 14.40 -4.23
CA PHE A 156 18.79 14.44 -4.33
C PHE A 156 18.11 14.15 -3.00
N ILE A 157 16.97 14.79 -2.81
CA ILE A 157 16.04 14.46 -1.73
C ILE A 157 14.77 13.92 -2.38
N THR A 158 14.36 12.73 -1.96
CA THR A 158 13.19 12.03 -2.48
C THR A 158 12.20 11.79 -1.34
N ILE A 159 10.92 12.03 -1.59
CA ILE A 159 9.82 11.58 -0.74
C ILE A 159 9.20 10.35 -1.38
N LEU A 160 9.07 9.27 -0.61
CA LEU A 160 8.39 8.05 -1.04
C LEU A 160 6.91 8.11 -0.65
N THR A 161 6.03 7.87 -1.61
CA THR A 161 4.60 7.57 -1.41
C THR A 161 4.32 6.16 -1.93
N PRO A 162 3.17 5.54 -1.62
CA PRO A 162 2.89 4.18 -2.06
C PRO A 162 3.01 4.01 -3.58
N SER A 163 2.48 4.98 -4.34
CA SER A 163 2.36 4.88 -5.79
C SER A 163 3.38 5.71 -6.56
N LYS A 164 4.04 6.68 -5.90
CA LYS A 164 4.94 7.61 -6.59
C LYS A 164 6.08 8.06 -5.69
N ARG A 165 7.20 8.38 -6.30
CA ARG A 165 8.28 9.11 -5.65
C ARG A 165 8.32 10.55 -6.14
N HIS A 166 8.61 11.48 -5.23
CA HIS A 166 8.77 12.90 -5.53
C HIS A 166 10.19 13.31 -5.21
N CYS A 167 10.96 13.63 -6.25
CA CYS A 167 12.38 13.95 -6.15
C CYS A 167 12.63 15.45 -6.36
N SER A 168 13.63 15.99 -5.69
CA SER A 168 14.13 17.34 -5.93
C SER A 168 14.53 17.54 -7.39
N SER A 169 14.03 18.62 -7.99
CA SER A 169 14.17 18.89 -9.44
C SER A 169 15.60 19.02 -9.96
N HIS A 170 16.57 19.34 -9.10
CA HIS A 170 17.97 19.52 -9.49
C HIS A 170 18.89 19.04 -8.37
N SER A 171 20.09 18.59 -8.76
CA SER A 171 21.16 18.25 -7.81
C SER A 171 21.43 19.43 -6.86
N LEU A 172 21.57 19.15 -5.56
CA LEU A 172 21.82 20.12 -4.48
C LEU A 172 20.69 21.14 -4.23
N LYS A 173 19.53 21.01 -4.89
CA LYS A 173 18.35 21.80 -4.53
C LYS A 173 17.56 21.07 -3.46
N ASN A 174 17.43 21.72 -2.31
CA ASN A 174 16.63 21.22 -1.21
C ASN A 174 15.13 21.54 -1.36
N SER A 175 14.60 21.56 -2.59
CA SER A 175 13.19 21.89 -2.84
C SER A 175 12.49 20.77 -3.61
N ILE A 176 11.36 20.30 -3.07
CA ILE A 176 10.54 19.24 -3.67
C ILE A 176 9.15 19.81 -3.93
N ASN A 177 8.61 19.59 -5.12
CA ASN A 177 7.21 19.86 -5.40
C ASN A 177 6.44 18.55 -5.22
N ILE A 178 5.41 18.57 -4.40
CA ILE A 178 4.60 17.40 -4.07
C ILE A 178 3.12 17.81 -4.00
N PRO A 179 2.19 17.02 -4.54
CA PRO A 179 0.76 17.26 -4.32
C PRO A 179 0.44 17.33 -2.83
N ALA A 180 -0.39 18.28 -2.40
CA ALA A 180 -0.73 18.42 -0.98
C ALA A 180 -1.29 17.12 -0.37
N ASP A 181 -2.01 16.33 -1.16
CA ASP A 181 -2.62 15.05 -0.77
C ASP A 181 -1.60 13.95 -0.50
N ASP A 182 -0.43 14.04 -1.14
CA ASP A 182 0.67 13.09 -0.94
C ASP A 182 1.47 13.39 0.35
N VAL A 183 1.25 14.55 0.98
CA VAL A 183 1.86 14.90 2.26
C VAL A 183 1.08 14.26 3.42
N LYS A 184 1.48 13.03 3.74
CA LYS A 184 0.93 12.22 4.84
C LYS A 184 1.33 12.74 6.22
N THR A 185 0.69 12.21 7.26
CA THR A 185 1.04 12.47 8.68
C THR A 185 2.50 12.10 8.99
N SER A 186 3.04 11.07 8.35
CA SER A 186 4.47 10.80 8.32
C SER A 186 4.89 10.47 6.89
N ASN A 187 6.08 10.92 6.51
CA ASN A 187 6.64 10.71 5.18
C ASN A 187 8.06 10.14 5.31
N ILE A 188 8.43 9.30 4.35
CA ILE A 188 9.79 8.73 4.27
C ILE A 188 10.59 9.60 3.31
N PHE A 189 11.57 10.30 3.85
CA PHE A 189 12.56 11.05 3.09
C PHE A 189 13.76 10.16 2.82
N VAL A 190 14.27 10.22 1.60
CA VAL A 190 15.47 9.51 1.15
C VAL A 190 16.45 10.53 0.60
N PHE A 191 17.65 10.55 1.16
CA PHE A 191 18.78 11.35 0.70
C PHE A 191 19.67 10.47 -0.17
N GLU A 192 19.79 10.80 -1.45
CA GLU A 192 20.43 9.97 -2.46
C GLU A 192 21.72 10.62 -2.98
N GLY A 193 22.84 9.88 -2.95
CA GLY A 193 24.14 10.31 -3.47
C GLY A 193 24.32 10.11 -4.99
N ALA A 194 25.45 10.60 -5.51
CA ALA A 194 25.78 10.61 -6.95
C ALA A 194 25.89 9.22 -7.60
N ASP A 195 26.41 8.26 -6.85
CA ASP A 195 26.88 6.98 -7.36
C ASP A 195 26.04 5.82 -6.83
N SER A 196 24.72 5.85 -7.04
CA SER A 196 23.96 4.61 -6.90
C SER A 196 24.23 3.76 -8.14
N HIS A 197 25.26 2.92 -8.08
CA HIS A 197 25.27 1.71 -8.89
C HIS A 197 23.90 1.04 -8.70
N ASN A 198 23.37 0.36 -9.72
CA ASN A 198 21.97 -0.12 -9.84
C ASN A 198 21.51 -1.14 -8.74
N ARG A 199 22.25 -1.22 -7.64
CA ARG A 199 22.01 -1.93 -6.40
C ARG A 199 21.06 -1.14 -5.50
N VAL A 200 20.17 -1.88 -4.86
CA VAL A 200 19.17 -1.33 -3.95
C VAL A 200 19.86 -0.70 -2.73
N ASN A 201 19.43 0.51 -2.36
CA ASN A 201 19.91 1.30 -1.20
C ASN A 201 21.38 1.74 -1.17
N ASP A 202 22.18 1.48 -2.21
CA ASP A 202 23.53 2.06 -2.31
C ASP A 202 23.43 3.59 -2.30
N ASN A 203 24.20 4.23 -1.41
CA ASN A 203 24.24 5.68 -1.20
C ASN A 203 22.87 6.32 -0.90
N LYS A 204 21.97 5.59 -0.23
CA LYS A 204 20.66 6.08 0.22
C LYS A 204 20.56 6.11 1.74
N TYR A 205 20.05 7.22 2.27
CA TYR A 205 19.83 7.42 3.70
C TYR A 205 18.37 7.80 3.93
N PHE A 206 17.74 7.19 4.92
CA PHE A 206 16.31 7.25 5.15
C PHE A 206 16.00 8.01 6.43
N LEU A 207 15.00 8.88 6.38
CA LEU A 207 14.53 9.66 7.52
C LEU A 207 13.01 9.69 7.55
N PHE A 208 12.44 9.39 8.72
CA PHE A 208 11.01 9.60 8.95
C PHE A 208 10.74 11.02 9.39
N VAL A 209 9.76 11.65 8.75
CA VAL A 209 9.39 13.03 9.03
C VAL A 209 7.90 13.13 9.22
N ASN A 210 7.49 13.60 10.40
CA ASN A 210 6.09 13.87 10.68
C ASN A 210 5.63 15.19 10.03
N LYS A 211 4.40 15.23 9.51
CA LYS A 211 3.76 16.42 8.92
C LYS A 211 3.78 17.62 9.86
N ARG A 212 3.72 17.40 11.17
CA ARG A 212 3.83 18.46 12.19
C ARG A 212 5.16 19.23 12.11
N HIS A 213 6.18 18.68 11.49
CA HIS A 213 7.46 19.36 11.26
C HIS A 213 7.46 20.20 9.97
N ILE A 214 6.46 20.04 9.12
CA ILE A 214 6.26 20.85 7.92
C ILE A 214 5.47 22.10 8.34
N LYS A 215 6.14 23.24 8.33
CA LYS A 215 5.51 24.54 8.63
C LYS A 215 4.51 24.92 7.55
N ASP A 216 3.58 25.81 7.87
CA ASP A 216 2.54 26.28 6.94
C ASP A 216 3.14 26.87 5.65
N ASP A 217 4.26 27.56 5.77
CA ASP A 217 5.04 28.13 4.65
C ASP A 217 5.75 27.07 3.76
N GLY A 218 5.64 25.78 4.09
CA GLY A 218 6.29 24.68 3.36
C GLY A 218 7.75 24.46 3.76
N THR A 219 8.28 25.19 4.76
CA THR A 219 9.62 24.96 5.27
C THR A 219 9.67 23.72 6.15
N LEU A 220 10.69 22.89 5.95
CA LEU A 220 10.93 21.68 6.73
C LEU A 220 12.39 21.62 7.20
N ASN A 221 12.61 21.69 8.52
CA ASN A 221 13.94 21.54 9.10
C ASN A 221 14.23 20.06 9.34
N LEU A 222 15.28 19.51 8.72
CA LEU A 222 15.65 18.10 8.86
C LEU A 222 17.01 17.98 9.52
N ASN A 223 17.05 17.31 10.68
CA ASN A 223 18.31 16.90 11.28
C ASN A 223 18.81 15.62 10.60
N LEU A 224 19.85 15.77 9.78
CA LEU A 224 20.41 14.70 8.99
C LEU A 224 21.18 13.67 9.82
N ASP A 225 21.59 14.01 11.05
CA ASP A 225 22.20 13.07 11.99
C ASP A 225 21.23 11.92 12.38
N GLN A 226 19.93 12.12 12.15
CA GLN A 226 18.89 11.12 12.39
C GLN A 226 18.66 10.18 11.19
N ALA A 227 19.25 10.48 10.03
CA ALA A 227 19.08 9.66 8.83
C ALA A 227 19.84 8.33 8.98
N LYS A 228 19.21 7.24 8.53
CA LYS A 228 19.74 5.88 8.69
C LYS A 228 20.04 5.23 7.35
N GLN A 229 21.11 4.45 7.29
CA GLN A 229 21.34 3.54 6.17
C GLN A 229 20.71 2.18 6.45
N PHE A 230 20.12 1.60 5.41
CA PHE A 230 19.61 0.24 5.44
C PHE A 230 20.26 -0.56 4.31
N PRO A 231 21.42 -1.20 4.58
CA PRO A 231 22.11 -1.99 3.56
C PRO A 231 21.20 -3.15 3.13
N PHE A 232 21.05 -3.32 1.81
CA PHE A 232 20.25 -4.40 1.28
C PHE A 232 21.07 -5.70 1.24
N ASN A 233 20.65 -6.71 2.03
CA ASN A 233 21.27 -8.04 2.04
C ASN A 233 20.20 -9.12 1.78
N PRO A 234 20.07 -9.60 0.53
CA PRO A 234 18.99 -10.51 0.14
C PRO A 234 19.22 -11.98 0.52
N LYS A 235 20.34 -12.35 1.14
CA LYS A 235 20.71 -13.77 1.34
C LYS A 235 19.62 -14.52 2.12
N ASN A 236 19.00 -15.48 1.45
CA ASN A 236 17.97 -16.39 1.98
C ASN A 236 16.73 -15.67 2.56
N LYS A 237 16.45 -14.45 2.10
CA LYS A 237 15.27 -13.68 2.50
C LYS A 237 14.30 -13.54 1.35
N GLU A 238 13.02 -13.65 1.65
CA GLU A 238 11.92 -13.33 0.74
C GLU A 238 11.34 -11.98 1.14
N PHE A 239 11.17 -11.11 0.15
CA PHE A 239 10.63 -9.75 0.33
C PHE A 239 9.35 -9.62 -0.47
N ILE A 240 8.49 -8.71 -0.04
CA ILE A 240 7.35 -8.26 -0.86
C ILE A 240 7.86 -7.18 -1.82
N TYR A 241 7.46 -7.25 -3.08
CA TYR A 241 7.89 -6.32 -4.12
C TYR A 241 6.72 -5.46 -4.57
N PHE A 242 6.93 -4.14 -4.64
CA PHE A 242 5.96 -3.19 -5.16
C PHE A 242 6.53 -2.42 -6.34
N LEU A 243 5.68 -2.13 -7.32
CA LEU A 243 5.95 -1.22 -8.42
C LEU A 243 4.81 -0.21 -8.53
N ASP A 244 5.12 1.07 -8.30
CA ASP A 244 4.12 2.15 -8.31
C ASP A 244 2.88 1.84 -7.43
N GLY A 245 3.11 1.15 -6.31
CA GLY A 245 2.10 0.80 -5.32
C GLY A 245 1.38 -0.53 -5.56
N GLU A 246 1.64 -1.18 -6.70
CA GLU A 246 1.08 -2.49 -7.02
C GLU A 246 2.07 -3.60 -6.62
N GLU A 247 1.56 -4.64 -5.95
CA GLU A 247 2.36 -5.84 -5.64
C GLU A 247 2.74 -6.57 -6.93
N ILE A 248 4.02 -6.87 -7.09
CA ILE A 248 4.57 -7.60 -8.25
C ILE A 248 5.41 -8.79 -7.80
N THR A 249 5.65 -9.72 -8.72
CA THR A 249 6.54 -10.85 -8.44
C THR A 249 8.02 -10.42 -8.47
N LYS A 250 8.87 -11.15 -7.74
CA LYS A 250 10.32 -11.00 -7.81
C LYS A 250 10.86 -11.06 -9.25
N LYS A 251 10.30 -11.94 -10.07
CA LYS A 251 10.72 -12.12 -11.48
C LYS A 251 10.42 -10.87 -12.31
N GLU A 252 9.26 -10.25 -12.12
CA GLU A 252 8.91 -8.98 -12.77
C GLU A 252 9.83 -7.86 -12.30
N PHE A 253 10.09 -7.75 -10.99
CA PHE A 253 11.02 -6.77 -10.45
C PHE A 253 12.42 -6.90 -11.06
N GLU A 254 12.97 -8.11 -11.09
CA GLU A 254 14.29 -8.37 -11.68
C GLU A 254 14.36 -8.01 -13.16
N GLN A 255 13.25 -8.17 -13.90
CA GLN A 255 13.17 -7.76 -15.30
C GLN A 255 13.21 -6.23 -15.43
N TYR A 256 12.40 -5.50 -14.65
CA TYR A 256 12.42 -4.03 -14.65
C TYR A 256 13.78 -3.46 -14.22
N GLN A 257 14.44 -4.11 -13.26
CA GLN A 257 15.77 -3.71 -12.79
C GLN A 257 16.83 -3.91 -13.87
N LYS A 258 16.81 -5.05 -14.59
CA LYS A 258 17.71 -5.32 -15.74
C LYS A 258 17.53 -4.30 -16.85
N ASP A 259 16.28 -3.92 -17.12
CA ASP A 259 15.96 -2.92 -18.14
C ASP A 259 16.30 -1.48 -17.70
N ASN A 260 16.75 -1.26 -16.46
CA ASN A 260 17.05 0.05 -15.87
C ASN A 260 15.87 1.03 -15.91
N LYS A 261 14.63 0.51 -15.89
CA LYS A 261 13.38 1.27 -16.02
C LYS A 261 12.81 1.78 -14.69
N ILE A 262 13.41 1.36 -13.58
CA ILE A 262 12.90 1.62 -12.24
C ILE A 262 14.00 2.15 -11.33
N ASP A 263 13.60 2.95 -10.36
CA ASP A 263 14.38 3.23 -9.15
C ASP A 263 13.80 2.44 -8.00
N SER A 264 14.67 1.80 -7.20
CA SER A 264 14.24 0.86 -6.17
C SER A 264 14.88 1.12 -4.81
N TYR A 265 14.10 0.84 -3.78
CA TYR A 265 14.38 1.12 -2.38
C TYR A 265 14.04 -0.10 -1.54
N PHE A 266 14.95 -0.53 -0.67
CA PHE A 266 14.66 -1.50 0.37
C PHE A 266 14.18 -0.77 1.61
N LEU A 267 13.00 -1.12 2.08
CA LEU A 267 12.41 -0.60 3.31
C LEU A 267 12.37 -1.71 4.35
N PRO A 268 13.03 -1.55 5.51
CA PRO A 268 12.80 -2.42 6.66
C PRO A 268 11.33 -2.41 7.07
N GLU A 269 10.90 -3.42 7.84
CA GLU A 269 9.51 -3.61 8.31
C GLU A 269 8.80 -2.30 8.68
N ILE A 270 9.34 -1.54 9.64
CA ILE A 270 8.74 -0.28 10.13
C ILE A 270 8.54 0.75 9.01
N TYR A 271 9.45 0.81 8.02
CA TYR A 271 9.35 1.73 6.88
C TYR A 271 8.35 1.26 5.84
N ALA A 272 8.26 -0.06 5.62
CA ALA A 272 7.27 -0.63 4.73
C ALA A 272 5.85 -0.47 5.31
N GLU A 273 5.67 -0.72 6.62
CA GLU A 273 4.40 -0.54 7.33
C GLU A 273 3.92 0.91 7.32
N GLU A 274 4.80 1.90 7.53
CA GLU A 274 4.40 3.31 7.43
C GLU A 274 3.96 3.67 6.00
N LEU A 275 4.59 3.08 4.98
CA LEU A 275 4.28 3.39 3.60
C LEU A 275 2.95 2.76 3.16
N PHE A 276 2.79 1.45 3.37
CA PHE A 276 1.68 0.65 2.84
C PHE A 276 0.59 0.29 3.86
N GLY A 277 0.81 0.59 5.14
CA GLY A 277 -0.09 0.23 6.21
C GLY A 277 0.10 -1.21 6.74
N PRO A 278 -0.72 -1.60 7.73
CA PRO A 278 -0.59 -2.87 8.46
C PRO A 278 -1.19 -4.08 7.73
N ASP A 279 -1.69 -3.90 6.50
CA ASP A 279 -2.34 -4.97 5.73
C ASP A 279 -1.36 -6.03 5.22
N TYR A 280 -0.06 -5.73 5.27
CA TYR A 280 1.03 -6.60 4.87
C TYR A 280 1.90 -6.97 6.07
N TYR A 281 2.42 -8.20 6.07
CA TYR A 281 3.42 -8.64 7.04
C TYR A 281 4.83 -8.46 6.45
N PHE A 282 5.53 -7.41 6.88
CA PHE A 282 6.84 -7.03 6.34
C PHE A 282 8.03 -7.58 7.16
N GLU A 283 7.97 -8.84 7.61
CA GLU A 283 8.99 -9.46 8.49
C GLU A 283 10.43 -9.26 7.98
N ASN A 284 10.65 -9.40 6.67
CA ASN A 284 11.95 -9.19 6.04
C ASN A 284 12.11 -7.80 5.41
N GLY A 285 11.10 -6.95 5.47
CA GLY A 285 10.98 -5.69 4.75
C GLY A 285 10.36 -5.84 3.35
N ALA A 286 10.32 -4.73 2.63
CA ALA A 286 9.77 -4.64 1.28
C ALA A 286 10.79 -4.02 0.31
N ILE A 287 10.68 -4.40 -0.96
CA ILE A 287 11.33 -3.71 -2.08
C ILE A 287 10.29 -2.85 -2.77
N VAL A 288 10.50 -1.55 -2.75
CA VAL A 288 9.61 -0.57 -3.37
C VAL A 288 10.30 0.00 -4.58
N ALA A 289 9.65 -0.10 -5.73
CA ALA A 289 10.14 0.38 -7.00
C ALA A 289 9.19 1.40 -7.61
N TYR A 290 9.77 2.35 -8.34
CA TYR A 290 9.03 3.35 -9.09
C TYR A 290 9.57 3.43 -10.49
N ARG A 291 8.68 3.58 -11.48
CA ARG A 291 9.09 3.81 -12.86
C ARG A 291 9.82 5.16 -12.99
N LYS A 292 10.85 5.20 -13.82
CA LYS A 292 11.60 6.41 -14.17
C LYS A 292 10.82 7.33 -15.09
#